data_AF-A0A9E9C3J6-F1
#
_entry.id   AF-A0A9E9C3J6-F1
#
_cell.length_a   1.000
_cell.length_b   1.000
_cell.length_c   1.000
_cell.angle_alpha   90.00
_cell.angle_beta   90.00
_cell.angle_gamma   90.00
#
_symmetry.space_group_name_H-M   'P 1'
#
loop_
_entity.id
_entity.type
_entity.pdbx_description
1 polymer ?
#
loop_
_entity_poly.entity_id
_entity_poly.type
_entity_poly.pdbx_seq_one_letter_code
_entity_poly.pdbx_strand_id
1 'polypeptide(L)'
;MELNSKIYKILKIKKYLKKNSIFFLSNGINPNSNNWLIKKQKLTKLNYKSYKVYNKSTIKILKNSIFNAIKHSINGLSFFIELINLKILLKKTILNNFESLKFVLLVIKFNNKIYFKNQLENLISLQYKKNKYLLYQFKIVNFKFYCFLNY
;
A
#
# COMPACT_ATOMS: atom_id res chain seq x y z
N MET A 1 -7.02 32.41 -0.43
CA MET A 1 -7.08 31.28 0.53
C MET A 1 -5.80 31.30 1.34
N GLU A 2 -5.86 31.63 2.62
CA GLU A 2 -4.65 31.77 3.45
C GLU A 2 -3.97 30.41 3.67
N LEU A 3 -2.70 30.31 3.28
CA LEU A 3 -1.90 29.10 3.40
C LEU A 3 -1.43 28.92 4.85
N ASN A 4 -2.29 28.32 5.69
CA ASN A 4 -1.87 27.87 7.02
C ASN A 4 -1.14 26.51 6.94
N SER A 5 -0.19 26.27 7.84
CA SER A 5 0.57 25.02 8.01
C SER A 5 -0.32 23.75 8.03
N LYS A 6 -1.52 23.83 8.63
CA LYS A 6 -2.50 22.73 8.65
C LYS A 6 -3.07 22.44 7.26
N ILE A 7 -3.44 23.49 6.53
CA ILE A 7 -3.98 23.39 5.16
C ILE A 7 -2.92 22.82 4.23
N TYR A 8 -1.67 23.31 4.34
CA TYR A 8 -0.54 22.79 3.58
C TYR A 8 -0.34 21.28 3.80
N LYS A 9 -0.36 20.81 5.06
CA LYS A 9 -0.25 19.37 5.38
C LYS A 9 -1.37 18.57 4.73
N ILE A 10 -2.61 19.04 4.78
CA ILE A 10 -3.77 18.38 4.15
C ILE A 10 -3.60 18.29 2.63
N LEU A 11 -3.23 19.40 1.99
CA LEU A 11 -3.01 19.44 0.53
C LEU A 11 -1.86 18.52 0.12
N LYS A 12 -0.79 18.48 0.90
CA LYS A 12 0.35 17.59 0.67
C LYS A 12 -0.05 16.11 0.74
N ILE A 13 -0.85 15.73 1.74
CA ILE A 13 -1.40 14.37 1.86
C ILE A 13 -2.28 14.02 0.65
N LYS A 14 -3.21 14.92 0.27
CA LYS A 14 -4.09 14.72 -0.89
C LYS A 14 -3.27 14.54 -2.18
N LYS A 15 -2.24 15.35 -2.39
CA LYS A 15 -1.32 15.25 -3.53
C LYS A 15 -0.60 13.90 -3.54
N TYR A 16 -0.14 13.43 -2.38
CA TYR A 16 0.53 12.14 -2.22
C TYR A 16 -0.37 10.95 -2.61
N LEU A 17 -1.62 10.95 -2.16
CA LEU A 17 -2.60 9.89 -2.46
C LEU A 17 -3.00 9.84 -3.94
N LYS A 18 -3.04 11.01 -4.61
CA LYS A 18 -3.41 11.12 -6.03
C LYS A 18 -2.24 10.77 -6.96
N LYS A 19 -1.04 11.29 -6.71
CA LYS A 19 0.09 11.20 -7.65
C LYS A 19 0.67 9.79 -7.77
N ASN A 20 0.63 9.01 -6.69
CA ASN A 20 1.41 7.78 -6.62
C ASN A 20 0.60 6.57 -7.13
N SER A 21 1.16 5.88 -8.13
CA SER A 21 0.57 4.66 -8.72
C SER A 21 0.78 3.44 -7.81
N ILE A 22 1.90 3.39 -7.09
CA ILE A 22 2.21 2.42 -6.04
C ILE A 22 2.44 3.14 -4.72
N PHE A 23 1.69 2.73 -3.70
CA PHE A 23 1.75 3.34 -2.39
C PHE A 23 1.43 2.31 -1.30
N PHE A 24 2.12 2.39 -0.18
CA PHE A 24 1.94 1.53 0.97
C PHE A 24 1.48 2.37 2.16
N LEU A 25 0.38 1.94 2.77
CA LEU A 25 -0.09 2.45 4.05
C LEU A 25 0.40 1.48 5.13
N SER A 26 1.17 1.98 6.09
CA SER A 26 1.61 1.18 7.23
C SER A 26 1.37 1.90 8.55
N ASN A 27 1.12 1.12 9.59
CA ASN A 27 1.19 1.57 10.97
C ASN A 27 2.61 1.31 11.50
N GLY A 28 3.05 2.15 12.43
CA GLY A 28 4.30 1.89 13.13
C GLY A 28 4.29 2.50 14.52
N ILE A 29 5.16 1.98 15.37
CA ILE A 29 5.45 2.56 16.68
C ILE A 29 6.11 3.92 16.44
N ASN A 30 5.69 4.96 17.17
CA ASN A 30 6.31 6.28 17.10
C ASN A 30 7.77 6.17 17.54
N PRO A 31 8.76 6.22 16.63
CA PRO A 31 10.15 6.12 17.03
C PRO A 31 10.57 7.48 17.59
N ASN A 32 11.44 7.48 18.59
CA ASN A 32 12.20 8.67 18.97
C ASN A 32 12.91 9.25 17.72
N SER A 33 13.21 10.55 17.72
CA SER A 33 13.77 11.29 16.58
C SER A 33 14.94 10.57 15.89
N ASN A 34 15.90 10.05 16.68
CA ASN A 34 17.07 9.30 16.19
C ASN A 34 16.66 8.00 15.49
N ASN A 35 15.73 7.24 16.07
CA ASN A 35 15.22 5.99 15.50
C ASN A 35 14.44 6.23 14.20
N TRP A 36 13.74 7.37 14.08
CA TRP A 36 13.02 7.72 12.85
C TRP A 36 13.99 8.04 11.72
N LEU A 37 15.06 8.79 12.00
CA LEU A 37 16.05 9.16 11.00
C LEU A 37 16.73 7.92 10.41
N ILE A 38 17.10 6.95 11.26
CA ILE A 38 17.65 5.65 10.84
C ILE A 38 16.65 4.89 9.97
N LYS A 39 15.37 4.79 10.37
CA LYS A 39 14.34 4.13 9.57
C LYS A 39 14.15 4.81 8.21
N LYS A 40 14.16 6.14 8.18
CA LYS A 40 14.03 6.93 6.94
C LYS A 40 15.21 6.65 6.00
N GLN A 41 16.45 6.62 6.53
CA GLN A 41 17.64 6.28 5.75
C GLN A 41 17.59 4.85 5.20
N LYS A 42 17.15 3.88 6.00
CA LYS A 42 16.96 2.49 5.54
C LYS A 42 15.92 2.40 4.41
N LEU A 43 14.79 3.11 4.54
CA LEU A 43 13.78 3.18 3.48
C LEU A 43 14.34 3.80 2.20
N THR A 44 15.13 4.88 2.30
CA THR A 44 15.75 5.49 1.12
C THR A 44 16.75 4.56 0.43
N LYS A 45 17.54 3.80 1.19
CA LYS A 45 18.44 2.76 0.63
C LYS A 45 17.66 1.68 -0.12
N LEU A 46 16.45 1.38 0.32
CA LEU A 46 15.52 0.45 -0.32
C LEU A 46 14.67 1.09 -1.44
N ASN A 47 15.01 2.29 -1.90
CA ASN A 47 14.28 3.06 -2.91
C ASN A 47 12.83 3.41 -2.53
N TYR A 48 12.57 3.60 -1.23
CA TYR A 48 11.29 4.09 -0.72
C TYR A 48 11.40 5.53 -0.20
N LYS A 49 10.38 6.35 -0.50
CA LYS A 49 10.11 7.62 0.17
C LYS A 49 9.05 7.40 1.23
N SER A 50 9.24 7.99 2.41
CA SER A 50 8.23 7.93 3.47
C SER A 50 7.80 9.30 3.93
N TYR A 51 6.51 9.39 4.23
CA TYR A 51 5.87 10.55 4.80
C TYR A 51 5.14 10.13 6.07
N LYS A 52 5.53 10.70 7.21
CA LYS A 52 4.90 10.48 8.51
C LYS A 52 3.62 11.32 8.58
N VAL A 53 2.50 10.69 8.94
CA VAL A 53 1.20 11.36 8.98
C VAL A 53 0.46 11.08 10.27
N TYR A 54 -0.28 12.08 10.74
CA TYR A 54 -1.07 12.00 11.97
C TYR A 54 -2.52 11.59 11.70
N ASN A 55 -3.04 10.78 12.62
CA ASN A 55 -4.22 9.94 12.47
C ASN A 55 -5.49 10.78 12.25
N LYS A 56 -5.69 11.84 13.05
CA LYS A 56 -6.90 12.68 12.94
C LYS A 56 -7.00 13.34 11.55
N SER A 57 -5.87 13.81 11.01
CA SER A 57 -5.83 14.42 9.67
C SER A 57 -5.96 13.38 8.56
N THR A 58 -5.32 12.21 8.68
CA THR A 58 -5.43 11.15 7.67
C THR A 58 -6.85 10.61 7.59
N ILE A 59 -7.47 10.28 8.72
CA ILE A 59 -8.83 9.72 8.76
C ILE A 59 -9.82 10.64 8.03
N LYS A 60 -9.76 11.96 8.29
CA LYS A 60 -10.61 12.94 7.59
C LYS A 60 -10.38 12.94 6.08
N ILE A 61 -9.14 12.83 5.63
CA ILE A 61 -8.81 12.82 4.20
C ILE A 61 -9.21 11.50 3.53
N LEU A 62 -9.02 10.37 4.21
CA LEU A 62 -9.31 9.06 3.67
C LEU A 62 -10.81 8.78 3.57
N LYS A 63 -11.63 9.38 4.44
CA LYS A 63 -13.11 9.26 4.40
C LYS A 63 -13.70 9.57 3.02
N ASN A 64 -13.12 10.52 2.30
CA ASN A 64 -13.58 10.96 0.99
C ASN A 64 -12.69 10.40 -0.14
N SER A 65 -12.13 9.21 0.03
CA SER A 65 -11.24 8.58 -0.95
C SER A 65 -11.50 7.09 -1.08
N ILE A 66 -10.82 6.45 -2.04
CA ILE A 66 -10.84 4.99 -2.25
C ILE A 66 -10.45 4.23 -0.95
N PHE A 67 -9.71 4.88 -0.05
CA PHE A 67 -9.26 4.32 1.23
C PHE A 67 -10.27 4.43 2.38
N ASN A 68 -11.52 4.85 2.15
CA ASN A 68 -12.53 5.01 3.21
C ASN A 68 -12.72 3.74 4.04
N ALA A 69 -12.62 2.56 3.42
CA ALA A 69 -12.73 1.26 4.10
C ALA A 69 -11.65 1.03 5.18
N ILE A 70 -10.48 1.68 5.05
CA ILE A 70 -9.30 1.44 5.90
C ILE A 70 -9.19 2.47 7.02
N LYS A 71 -10.08 3.46 7.06
CA LYS A 71 -10.04 4.54 8.07
C LYS A 71 -10.04 3.99 9.51
N HIS A 72 -10.72 2.87 9.74
CA HIS A 72 -10.81 2.22 11.05
C HIS A 72 -9.55 1.42 11.42
N SER A 73 -8.73 1.04 10.44
CA SER A 73 -7.46 0.34 10.67
C SER A 73 -6.31 1.28 11.04
N ILE A 74 -6.53 2.59 10.94
CA ILE A 74 -5.54 3.63 11.24
C ILE A 74 -5.66 4.04 12.71
N ASN A 75 -5.17 3.16 13.58
CA ASN A 75 -5.06 3.41 15.01
C ASN A 75 -3.61 3.68 15.38
N GLY A 76 -3.24 4.96 15.43
CA GLY A 76 -1.87 5.38 15.76
C GLY A 76 -1.13 5.99 14.59
N LEU A 77 0.19 6.09 14.76
CA LEU A 77 1.06 6.75 13.80
C LEU A 77 1.08 5.98 12.47
N SER A 78 0.69 6.67 11.39
CA SER A 78 0.66 6.09 10.06
C SER A 78 1.77 6.64 9.18
N PHE A 79 2.26 5.77 8.31
CA PHE A 79 3.29 6.08 7.35
C PHE A 79 2.78 5.82 5.95
N PHE A 80 3.06 6.82 5.13
CA PHE A 80 2.77 6.85 3.73
C PHE A 80 4.08 6.54 3.02
N ILE A 81 4.19 5.35 2.44
CA ILE A 81 5.44 4.88 1.85
C ILE A 81 5.23 4.73 0.35
N GLU A 82 6.10 5.33 -0.44
CA GLU A 82 6.07 5.36 -1.89
C GLU A 82 7.33 4.71 -2.43
N LEU A 83 7.18 3.93 -3.49
CA LEU A 83 8.31 3.37 -4.22
C LEU A 83 8.81 4.41 -5.24
N ILE A 84 10.10 4.76 -5.18
CA ILE A 84 10.72 5.75 -6.08
C ILE A 84 11.00 5.14 -7.46
N ASN A 85 11.39 3.86 -7.50
CA ASN A 85 11.82 3.20 -8.73
C ASN A 85 11.11 1.85 -8.90
N LEU A 86 10.42 1.68 -10.03
CA LEU A 86 9.55 0.54 -10.33
C LEU A 86 10.29 -0.68 -10.89
N LYS A 87 11.59 -0.56 -11.17
CA LYS A 87 12.27 -1.43 -12.13
C LYS A 87 12.17 -2.93 -11.83
N ILE A 88 12.12 -3.37 -10.57
CA ILE A 88 11.67 -4.72 -10.20
C ILE A 88 11.01 -4.65 -8.81
N LEU A 89 9.68 -4.72 -8.76
CA LEU A 89 8.95 -4.90 -7.51
C LEU A 89 8.61 -6.38 -7.36
N LEU A 90 9.39 -7.11 -6.55
CA LEU A 90 9.09 -8.49 -6.20
C LEU A 90 8.12 -8.52 -5.02
N LYS A 91 7.09 -9.37 -5.11
CA LYS A 91 6.12 -9.57 -4.01
C LYS A 91 6.81 -9.89 -2.67
N LYS A 92 7.82 -10.76 -2.70
CA LYS A 92 8.61 -11.13 -1.51
C LYS A 92 9.39 -9.94 -0.93
N THR A 93 9.93 -9.05 -1.77
CA THR A 93 10.69 -7.90 -1.26
C THR A 93 9.78 -6.88 -0.61
N ILE A 94 8.56 -6.69 -1.10
CA ILE A 94 7.56 -5.85 -0.42
C ILE A 94 7.26 -6.38 0.99
N LEU A 95 6.84 -7.64 1.09
CA LEU A 95 6.36 -8.19 2.37
C LEU A 95 7.48 -8.22 3.42
N ASN A 96 8.69 -8.63 3.05
CA ASN A 96 9.81 -8.78 3.98
C ASN A 96 10.44 -7.45 4.40
N ASN A 97 10.45 -6.44 3.52
CA ASN A 97 11.08 -5.15 3.82
C ASN A 97 10.32 -4.36 4.89
N PHE A 98 9.00 -4.49 4.98
CA PHE A 98 8.22 -3.78 5.99
C PHE A 98 8.37 -4.39 7.39
N GLU A 99 8.44 -5.73 7.48
CA GLU A 99 8.60 -6.44 8.75
C GLU A 99 9.95 -6.14 9.40
N SER A 100 11.05 -6.19 8.62
CA SER A 100 12.40 -5.86 9.13
C SER A 100 12.53 -4.43 9.66
N LEU A 101 11.70 -3.50 9.18
CA LEU A 101 11.67 -2.10 9.61
C LEU A 101 10.68 -1.83 10.77
N LYS A 102 10.04 -2.88 11.29
CA LYS A 102 8.97 -2.82 12.29
C LYS A 102 7.82 -1.92 11.84
N PHE A 103 7.45 -2.00 10.56
CA PHE A 103 6.23 -1.42 10.02
C PHE A 103 5.19 -2.52 9.86
N VAL A 104 3.99 -2.28 10.36
CA VAL A 104 2.83 -3.13 10.09
C VAL A 104 2.18 -2.62 8.82
N LEU A 105 2.38 -3.35 7.73
CA LEU A 105 1.74 -3.05 6.45
C LEU A 105 0.23 -3.28 6.58
N LEU A 106 -0.55 -2.22 6.39
CA LEU A 106 -2.02 -2.31 6.35
C LEU A 106 -2.47 -2.64 4.93
N VAL A 107 -2.05 -1.81 3.98
CA VAL A 107 -2.63 -1.77 2.64
C VAL A 107 -1.63 -1.32 1.61
N ILE A 108 -1.79 -1.84 0.39
CA ILE A 108 -1.06 -1.44 -0.80
C ILE A 108 -2.04 -0.90 -1.82
N LYS A 109 -1.81 0.32 -2.29
CA LYS A 109 -2.42 0.84 -3.51
C LYS A 109 -1.51 0.47 -4.67
N PHE A 110 -2.07 -0.21 -5.66
CA PHE A 110 -1.41 -0.59 -6.89
C PHE A 110 -2.41 -0.43 -8.04
N ASN A 111 -2.02 0.27 -9.12
CA ASN A 111 -2.89 0.54 -10.28
C ASN A 111 -4.27 1.11 -9.89
N ASN A 112 -4.30 2.10 -8.99
CA ASN A 112 -5.52 2.72 -8.44
C ASN A 112 -6.48 1.78 -7.71
N LYS A 113 -6.10 0.52 -7.50
CA LYS A 113 -6.81 -0.42 -6.64
C LYS A 113 -6.08 -0.59 -5.32
N ILE A 114 -6.84 -0.99 -4.32
CA ILE A 114 -6.41 -1.17 -2.95
C ILE A 114 -6.37 -2.67 -2.66
N TYR A 115 -5.29 -3.12 -2.06
CA TYR A 115 -5.06 -4.51 -1.69
C TYR A 115 -4.63 -4.58 -0.22
N PHE A 116 -5.26 -5.49 0.53
CA PHE A 116 -4.83 -5.83 1.89
C PHE A 116 -3.65 -6.79 1.86
N LYS A 117 -2.88 -6.88 2.96
CA LYS A 117 -1.74 -7.82 3.09
C LYS A 117 -2.13 -9.25 2.68
N ASN A 118 -3.21 -9.77 3.24
CA ASN A 118 -3.68 -11.14 2.99
C ASN A 118 -4.03 -11.39 1.51
N GLN A 119 -4.53 -10.37 0.82
CA GLN A 119 -4.85 -10.49 -0.61
C GLN A 119 -3.58 -10.60 -1.46
N LEU A 120 -2.49 -9.97 -1.04
CA LEU A 120 -1.22 -10.00 -1.75
C LEU A 120 -0.49 -11.31 -1.54
N GLU A 121 -0.58 -11.91 -0.35
CA GLU A 121 -0.06 -13.24 -0.04
C GLU A 121 -0.61 -14.32 -0.99
N ASN A 122 -1.83 -14.13 -1.51
CA ASN A 122 -2.46 -15.04 -2.46
C ASN A 122 -2.15 -14.72 -3.94
N LEU A 123 -1.54 -13.57 -4.26
CA LEU A 123 -1.21 -13.23 -5.65
C LEU A 123 0.02 -13.98 -6.17
N ILE A 124 -0.09 -14.63 -7.32
CA ILE A 124 1.04 -15.31 -7.98
C ILE A 124 2.09 -14.29 -8.46
N SER A 125 1.64 -13.15 -8.99
CA SER A 125 2.53 -12.07 -9.44
C SER A 125 1.93 -10.69 -9.12
N LEU A 126 2.71 -9.62 -9.24
CA LEU A 126 2.19 -8.25 -9.16
C LEU A 126 1.74 -7.71 -10.53
N GLN A 127 1.95 -8.48 -11.60
CA GLN A 127 1.51 -8.11 -12.94
C GLN A 127 0.03 -8.45 -13.12
N TYR A 128 -0.81 -7.42 -13.17
CA TYR A 128 -2.27 -7.57 -13.31
C TYR A 128 -2.66 -8.44 -14.50
N LYS A 129 -2.05 -8.21 -15.68
CA LYS A 129 -2.36 -8.98 -16.90
C LYS A 129 -2.09 -10.48 -16.71
N LYS A 130 -0.95 -10.82 -16.09
CA LYS A 130 -0.56 -12.21 -15.82
C LYS A 130 -1.54 -12.89 -14.86
N ASN A 131 -1.92 -12.22 -13.77
CA ASN A 131 -2.90 -12.77 -12.83
C ASN A 131 -4.29 -12.92 -13.45
N LYS A 132 -4.72 -11.95 -14.28
CA LYS A 132 -6.01 -12.01 -14.97
C LYS A 132 -6.06 -13.20 -15.93
N TYR A 133 -4.97 -13.41 -16.69
CA TYR A 133 -4.86 -14.52 -17.62
C TYR A 133 -4.90 -15.89 -16.90
N LEU A 134 -4.13 -16.04 -15.81
CA LEU A 134 -4.17 -17.25 -14.99
C LEU A 134 -5.58 -17.54 -14.46
N LEU A 135 -6.30 -16.51 -14.00
CA LEU A 135 -7.67 -16.66 -13.52
C LEU A 135 -8.63 -17.12 -14.63
N TYR A 136 -8.47 -16.61 -15.86
CA TYR A 136 -9.24 -17.12 -17.01
C TYR A 136 -8.88 -18.56 -17.35
N GLN A 137 -7.60 -18.94 -17.34
CA GLN A 137 -7.18 -20.32 -17.57
C GLN A 137 -7.80 -21.26 -16.54
N PHE A 138 -7.72 -20.94 -15.25
CA PHE A 138 -8.35 -21.72 -14.19
C PHE A 138 -9.87 -21.85 -14.39
N LYS A 139 -10.55 -20.77 -14.77
CA LYS A 139 -11.99 -20.82 -15.03
C LYS A 139 -12.33 -21.73 -16.20
N ILE A 140 -11.60 -21.64 -17.31
CA ILE A 140 -11.85 -22.47 -18.51
C ILE A 140 -11.61 -23.94 -18.19
N VAL A 141 -10.52 -24.26 -17.49
CA VAL A 141 -10.21 -25.64 -17.07
C VAL A 141 -11.31 -26.20 -16.17
N ASN A 142 -11.73 -25.46 -15.15
CA ASN A 142 -12.79 -25.91 -14.24
C ASN A 142 -14.16 -26.02 -14.92
N PHE A 143 -14.49 -25.12 -15.85
CA PHE A 143 -15.71 -25.23 -16.65
C PHE A 143 -15.69 -26.48 -17.55
N LYS A 144 -14.56 -26.75 -18.23
CA LYS A 144 -14.40 -27.99 -19.00
C LYS A 144 -14.57 -29.22 -18.12
N PHE A 145 -13.98 -29.20 -16.93
CA PHE A 145 -14.07 -30.31 -15.98
C PHE A 145 -15.52 -30.58 -15.54
N TYR A 146 -16.29 -29.52 -15.27
CA TYR A 146 -17.72 -29.64 -14.94
C TYR A 146 -18.55 -30.17 -16.11
N CYS A 147 -18.25 -29.76 -17.35
CA CYS A 147 -18.93 -30.30 -18.51
C CYS A 147 -18.59 -31.78 -18.76
N PHE A 148 -17.37 -32.23 -18.42
CA PHE A 148 -16.96 -33.64 -18.58
C PHE A 148 -17.48 -34.57 -17.47
N LEU A 149 -17.83 -34.05 -16.29
CA LEU A 149 -18.38 -34.84 -15.17
C LEU A 149 -19.90 -35.07 -15.24
N ASN A 150 -20.59 -34.34 -16.12
CA ASN A 150 -22.04 -34.42 -16.29
C ASN A 150 -22.47 -35.23 -17.54
N TYR A 151 -21.56 -36.03 -18.11
CA TYR A 151 -21.82 -37.07 -19.11
C TYR A 151 -21.37 -38.42 -18.54
#